data_AF-A0A316PQ14-F1
#
_entry.id   AF-A0A316PQ14-F1
#
_cell.length_a   1.000
_cell.length_b   1.000
_cell.length_c   1.000
_cell.angle_alpha   90.00
_cell.angle_beta   90.00
_cell.angle_gamma   90.00
#
_symmetry.space_group_name_H-M   'P 1'
#
loop_
_entity.id
_entity.type
_entity.pdbx_description
1 polymer ?
#
loop_
_entity_poly.entity_id
_entity_poly.type
_entity_poly.pdbx_seq_one_letter_code
_entity_poly.pdbx_strand_id
1 'polypeptide(L)'
;MGIKITGIDTPFGGVSWEYTETSKNGIQELFYYLETKRILINPVEMEIKSWCVQSTIEMKREIASVLSKHKFISDTICWLRAMINACNLFLDSLSSVENSGIIYKNSSGDWEDATFSRAMKQFRKVFKENSSLLSQAYEIPFPNDIPD
;
A
#
# COMPACT_ATOMS: atom_id res chain seq x y z
N MET A 1 5.31 -36.13 -34.16
CA MET A 1 6.24 -35.03 -33.83
C MET A 1 5.72 -33.78 -34.48
N GLY A 2 5.33 -32.78 -33.68
CA GLY A 2 4.91 -31.47 -34.19
C GLY A 2 5.41 -30.42 -33.22
N ILE A 3 6.52 -29.79 -33.55
CA ILE A 3 7.03 -28.62 -32.83
C ILE A 3 6.06 -27.48 -33.13
N LYS A 4 5.42 -26.92 -32.10
CA LYS A 4 4.70 -25.66 -32.24
C LYS A 4 5.65 -24.54 -31.82
N ILE A 5 6.12 -23.82 -32.83
CA ILE A 5 7.06 -22.70 -32.74
C ILE A 5 6.38 -21.55 -31.99
N THR A 6 7.06 -21.04 -30.97
CA THR A 6 6.80 -19.77 -30.28
C THR A 6 7.08 -18.60 -31.23
N GLY A 7 6.15 -17.67 -31.36
CA GLY A 7 6.34 -16.38 -32.04
C GLY A 7 5.12 -15.51 -31.75
N ILE A 8 5.21 -14.23 -31.41
CA ILE A 8 6.22 -13.21 -31.68
C ILE A 8 6.19 -12.17 -30.56
N ASP A 9 7.37 -11.76 -30.10
CA ASP A 9 7.58 -10.66 -29.15
C ASP A 9 7.13 -9.32 -29.75
N THR A 10 6.21 -8.62 -29.09
CA THR A 10 5.89 -7.22 -29.36
C THR A 10 6.66 -6.33 -28.38
N PRO A 11 7.34 -5.26 -28.84
CA PRO A 11 8.26 -4.47 -28.00
C PRO A 11 7.58 -3.44 -27.09
N PHE A 12 6.28 -3.59 -26.79
CA PHE A 12 5.54 -2.77 -25.83
C PHE A 12 4.55 -3.64 -25.01
N GLY A 13 5.11 -4.60 -24.25
CA GLY A 13 4.62 -5.00 -22.92
C GLY A 13 3.30 -5.74 -22.80
N GLY A 14 2.74 -6.28 -23.88
CA GLY A 14 1.50 -7.07 -23.88
C GLY A 14 1.70 -8.53 -23.46
N VAL A 15 2.35 -8.79 -22.32
CA VAL A 15 2.09 -10.07 -21.65
C VAL A 15 0.73 -9.89 -21.00
N SER A 16 -0.31 -10.45 -21.62
CA SER A 16 -1.57 -10.70 -20.93
C SER A 16 -1.27 -11.70 -19.82
N TRP A 17 -0.76 -11.20 -18.70
CA TRP A 17 -0.73 -11.97 -17.46
C TRP A 17 -2.19 -12.20 -17.13
N GLU A 18 -2.73 -13.36 -17.50
CA GLU A 18 -4.05 -13.75 -17.05
C GLU A 18 -3.98 -13.90 -15.53
N TYR A 19 -4.35 -12.82 -14.83
CA TYR A 19 -4.52 -12.83 -13.40
C TYR A 19 -5.65 -13.80 -13.07
N THR A 20 -5.33 -14.81 -12.26
CA THR A 20 -6.32 -15.80 -11.83
C THR A 20 -7.44 -15.10 -11.04
N GLU A 21 -8.67 -15.61 -11.11
CA GLU A 21 -9.78 -15.12 -10.28
C GLU A 21 -9.39 -15.07 -8.79
N THR A 22 -8.63 -16.05 -8.33
CA THR A 22 -8.12 -16.10 -6.95
C THR A 22 -7.20 -14.94 -6.61
N SER A 23 -6.37 -14.47 -7.55
CA SER A 23 -5.48 -13.32 -7.33
C SER A 23 -6.24 -11.99 -7.39
N LYS A 24 -7.21 -11.86 -8.31
CA LYS A 24 -8.14 -10.71 -8.36
C LYS A 24 -8.92 -10.57 -7.05
N ASN A 25 -9.49 -11.66 -6.56
CA ASN A 25 -10.21 -11.66 -5.27
C ASN A 25 -9.30 -11.24 -4.11
N GLY A 26 -8.06 -11.72 -4.07
CA GLY A 26 -7.11 -11.32 -3.02
C GLY A 26 -6.77 -9.83 -3.02
N ILE A 27 -6.63 -9.21 -4.20
CA ILE A 27 -6.42 -7.75 -4.32
C ILE A 27 -7.68 -6.97 -3.97
N GLN A 28 -8.85 -7.45 -4.40
CA GLN A 28 -10.13 -6.83 -4.06
C GLN A 28 -10.38 -6.81 -2.55
N GLU A 29 -10.19 -7.95 -1.88
CA GLU A 29 -10.29 -8.06 -0.42
C GLU A 29 -9.32 -7.13 0.29
N LEU A 30 -8.07 -7.05 -0.19
CA LEU A 30 -7.09 -6.11 0.34
C LEU A 30 -7.56 -4.66 0.20
N PHE A 31 -8.09 -4.27 -0.96
CA PHE A 31 -8.57 -2.91 -1.20
C PHE A 31 -9.73 -2.56 -0.27
N TYR A 32 -10.73 -3.44 -0.13
CA TYR A 32 -11.80 -3.27 0.86
C TYR A 32 -11.28 -3.05 2.27
N TYR A 33 -10.23 -3.78 2.65
CA TYR A 33 -9.62 -3.58 3.96
C TYR A 33 -8.89 -2.23 4.08
N LEU A 34 -8.07 -1.87 3.09
CA LEU A 34 -7.31 -0.61 3.09
C LEU A 34 -8.21 0.62 3.06
N GLU A 35 -9.38 0.54 2.41
CA GLU A 35 -10.40 1.60 2.41
C GLU A 35 -10.87 1.95 3.83
N THR A 36 -10.88 0.99 4.75
CA THR A 36 -11.27 1.24 6.15
C THR A 36 -10.20 2.02 6.94
N LYS A 37 -8.99 2.16 6.39
CA LYS A 37 -7.83 2.68 7.13
C LYS A 37 -7.70 4.18 6.94
N ARG A 38 -8.29 4.91 7.90
CA ARG A 38 -8.22 6.38 8.03
C ARG A 38 -6.81 6.94 7.85
N ILE A 39 -5.77 6.26 8.32
CA ILE A 39 -4.36 6.68 8.17
C ILE A 39 -3.96 6.91 6.71
N LEU A 40 -4.56 6.19 5.75
CA LEU A 40 -4.29 6.34 4.32
C LEU A 40 -5.07 7.47 3.67
N ILE A 41 -6.28 7.75 4.15
CA ILE A 41 -7.24 8.59 3.40
C ILE A 41 -7.56 9.91 4.07
N ASN A 42 -7.23 10.07 5.35
CA ASN A 42 -7.76 11.20 6.11
C ASN A 42 -6.85 12.43 6.04
N PRO A 43 -7.40 13.59 5.63
CA PRO A 43 -6.69 14.87 5.65
C PRO A 43 -6.75 15.58 7.02
N VAL A 44 -7.25 14.94 8.08
CA VAL A 44 -7.41 15.56 9.42
C VAL A 44 -6.19 16.33 9.91
N GLU A 45 -6.51 17.42 10.62
CA GLU A 45 -5.57 18.25 11.36
C GLU A 45 -4.96 17.54 12.57
N MET A 46 -5.45 16.35 12.97
CA MET A 46 -5.05 15.68 14.20
C MET A 46 -5.00 14.15 14.07
N GLU A 47 -3.91 13.57 14.55
CA GLU A 47 -3.69 12.13 14.69
C GLU A 47 -3.23 11.75 16.10
N ILE A 48 -3.42 10.48 16.45
CA ILE A 48 -2.89 9.91 17.70
C ILE A 48 -1.88 8.84 17.34
N LYS A 49 -0.64 8.99 17.81
CA LYS A 49 0.49 8.11 17.45
C LYS A 49 0.16 6.63 17.64
N SER A 50 -0.43 6.26 18.78
CA SER A 50 -0.76 4.87 19.09
C SER A 50 -1.78 4.26 18.13
N TRP A 51 -2.74 5.05 17.65
CA TRP A 51 -3.72 4.61 16.64
C TRP A 51 -3.06 4.45 15.26
N CYS A 52 -2.14 5.34 14.89
CA CYS A 52 -1.35 5.17 13.68
C CYS A 52 -0.51 3.89 13.73
N VAL A 53 0.20 3.65 14.84
CA VAL A 53 0.98 2.41 15.06
C VAL A 53 0.09 1.17 14.93
N GLN A 54 -1.04 1.16 15.62
CA GLN A 54 -1.97 0.03 15.60
C GLN A 54 -2.50 -0.23 14.17
N SER A 55 -2.95 0.82 13.48
CA SER A 55 -3.43 0.72 12.09
C SER A 55 -2.35 0.19 11.16
N THR A 56 -1.10 0.61 11.32
CA THR A 56 0.02 0.15 10.49
C THR A 56 0.37 -1.32 10.73
N ILE A 57 0.36 -1.77 11.98
CA ILE A 57 0.55 -3.19 12.32
C ILE A 57 -0.56 -4.04 11.70
N GLU A 58 -1.80 -3.58 11.80
CA GLU A 58 -2.98 -4.20 11.21
C GLU A 58 -2.90 -4.31 9.68
N MET A 59 -2.48 -3.26 8.98
CA MET A 59 -2.26 -3.30 7.53
C MET A 59 -1.14 -4.25 7.13
N LYS A 60 -0.01 -4.20 7.85
CA LYS A 60 1.12 -5.12 7.61
C LYS A 60 0.68 -6.58 7.74
N ARG A 61 -0.13 -6.91 8.75
CA ARG A 61 -0.68 -8.25 8.95
C ARG A 61 -1.62 -8.66 7.83
N GLU A 62 -2.50 -7.76 7.40
CA GLU A 62 -3.44 -8.09 6.31
C GLU A 62 -2.71 -8.34 4.99
N ILE A 63 -1.75 -7.49 4.62
CA ILE A 63 -0.95 -7.68 3.40
C ILE A 63 -0.19 -9.01 3.45
N ALA A 64 0.40 -9.36 4.60
CA ALA A 64 1.07 -10.65 4.79
C ALA A 64 0.10 -11.84 4.71
N SER A 65 -1.11 -11.69 5.25
CA SER A 65 -2.22 -12.66 5.16
C SER A 65 -2.59 -12.91 3.70
N VAL A 66 -2.84 -11.86 2.93
CA VAL A 66 -3.16 -11.93 1.49
C VAL A 66 -2.03 -12.61 0.70
N LEU A 67 -0.76 -12.22 0.94
CA LEU A 67 0.41 -12.86 0.33
C LEU A 67 0.53 -14.36 0.64
N SER A 68 0.06 -14.81 1.81
CA SER A 68 0.14 -16.22 2.22
C SER A 68 -0.99 -17.08 1.63
N LYS A 69 -2.16 -16.48 1.35
CA LYS A 69 -3.37 -17.19 0.93
C LYS A 69 -3.48 -17.34 -0.59
N HIS A 70 -2.97 -16.36 -1.34
CA HIS A 70 -3.15 -16.29 -2.79
C HIS A 70 -1.81 -16.44 -3.53
N LYS A 71 -1.87 -16.99 -4.75
CA LYS A 71 -0.72 -17.04 -5.65
C LYS A 71 -0.71 -15.78 -6.51
N PHE A 72 0.39 -15.05 -6.43
CA PHE A 72 0.60 -13.80 -7.14
C PHE A 72 1.82 -13.92 -8.06
N ILE A 73 1.83 -13.12 -9.13
CA ILE A 73 3.03 -12.95 -9.97
C ILE A 73 4.10 -12.16 -9.22
N SER A 74 5.34 -12.19 -9.73
CA SER A 74 6.50 -11.53 -9.11
C SER A 74 6.26 -10.05 -8.82
N ASP A 75 5.63 -9.34 -9.75
CA ASP A 75 5.46 -7.89 -9.68
C ASP A 75 4.49 -7.52 -8.58
N THR A 76 3.36 -8.23 -8.50
CA THR A 76 2.39 -8.09 -7.42
C THR A 76 3.01 -8.40 -6.06
N ILE A 77 3.83 -9.46 -5.96
CA ILE A 77 4.56 -9.77 -4.73
C ILE A 77 5.51 -8.62 -4.37
N CYS A 78 6.20 -8.05 -5.36
CA CYS A 78 7.09 -6.90 -5.17
C CYS A 78 6.34 -5.69 -4.61
N TRP A 79 5.19 -5.32 -5.20
CA TRP A 79 4.39 -4.18 -4.76
C TRP A 79 3.84 -4.37 -3.34
N LEU A 80 3.28 -5.56 -3.04
CA LEU A 80 2.78 -5.87 -1.70
C LEU A 80 3.91 -5.90 -0.65
N ARG A 81 5.11 -6.38 -1.01
CA ARG A 81 6.29 -6.33 -0.13
C ARG A 81 6.79 -4.91 0.08
N ALA A 82 6.71 -4.04 -0.93
CA ALA A 82 7.03 -2.63 -0.79
C ALA A 82 6.12 -1.96 0.25
N MET A 83 4.82 -2.28 0.23
CA MET A 83 3.87 -1.79 1.24
C MET A 83 4.18 -2.32 2.65
N ILE A 84 4.53 -3.61 2.79
CA ILE A 84 5.02 -4.17 4.08
C ILE A 84 6.27 -3.44 4.56
N ASN A 85 7.22 -3.15 3.67
CA ASN A 85 8.44 -2.44 4.03
C ASN A 85 8.14 -0.99 4.47
N ALA A 86 7.21 -0.30 3.80
CA ALA A 86 6.75 1.01 4.24
C ALA A 86 6.12 0.95 5.64
N CYS A 87 5.35 -0.09 5.96
CA CYS A 87 4.86 -0.30 7.33
C CYS A 87 6.01 -0.41 8.34
N ASN A 88 7.07 -1.16 8.04
CA ASN A 88 8.22 -1.29 8.93
C ASN A 88 8.93 0.06 9.14
N LEU A 89 9.27 0.75 8.04
CA LEU A 89 9.96 2.04 8.10
C LEU A 89 9.13 3.10 8.85
N PHE A 90 7.81 3.07 8.68
CA PHE A 90 6.92 3.96 9.40
C PHE A 90 6.91 3.66 10.91
N LEU A 91 6.80 2.39 11.30
CA LEU A 91 6.85 1.97 12.70
C LEU A 91 8.19 2.31 13.36
N ASP A 92 9.30 2.09 12.65
CA ASP A 92 10.64 2.44 13.11
C ASP A 92 10.77 3.96 13.30
N SER A 93 10.23 4.76 12.35
CA SER A 93 10.24 6.22 12.44
C SER A 93 9.38 6.74 13.60
N LEU A 94 8.24 6.09 13.89
CA LEU A 94 7.38 6.48 15.01
C LEU A 94 7.98 6.13 16.38
N SER A 95 8.95 5.22 16.43
CA SER A 95 9.65 4.88 17.68
C SER A 95 10.49 6.06 18.22
N SER A 96 10.92 6.98 17.35
CA SER A 96 11.66 8.19 17.71
C SER A 96 10.80 9.43 17.90
N VAL A 97 9.48 9.33 17.69
CA VAL A 97 8.53 10.41 17.97
C VAL A 97 8.21 10.37 19.48
N GLU A 98 8.67 11.37 20.23
CA GLU A 98 8.47 11.43 21.68
C GLU A 98 7.01 11.70 22.08
N ASN A 99 6.28 12.46 21.26
CA ASN A 99 4.89 12.83 21.54
C ASN A 99 4.00 11.57 21.65
N SER A 100 3.33 11.41 22.80
CA SER A 100 2.41 10.30 23.08
C SER A 100 0.94 10.71 22.98
N GLY A 101 0.65 12.00 22.86
CA GLY A 101 -0.68 12.58 22.75
C GLY A 101 -1.10 12.82 21.30
N ILE A 102 -1.82 13.93 21.10
CA ILE A 102 -2.30 14.36 19.78
C ILE A 102 -1.14 15.02 19.03
N ILE A 103 -0.94 14.58 17.79
CA ILE A 103 -0.06 15.22 16.81
C ILE A 103 -0.96 16.00 15.88
N TYR A 104 -0.72 17.29 15.72
CA TYR A 104 -1.55 18.18 14.91
C TYR A 104 -0.78 18.75 13.73
N LYS A 105 -1.51 19.26 12.73
CA LYS A 105 -0.94 20.00 11.62
C LYS A 105 -0.68 21.46 12.00
N ASN A 106 0.43 21.98 11.52
CA ASN A 106 0.81 23.38 11.63
C ASN A 106 0.08 24.25 10.59
N SER A 107 0.31 25.56 10.63
CA SER A 107 -0.33 26.51 9.70
C SER A 107 0.10 26.34 8.23
N SER A 108 1.18 25.62 7.94
CA SER A 108 1.60 25.27 6.57
C SER A 108 0.97 23.96 6.07
N GLY A 109 0.14 23.29 6.87
CA GLY A 109 -0.52 22.03 6.52
C GLY A 109 0.35 20.79 6.72
N ASP A 110 1.57 20.96 7.24
CA ASP A 110 2.47 19.87 7.64
C ASP A 110 2.18 19.43 9.07
N TRP A 111 2.55 18.21 9.46
CA TRP A 111 2.50 17.84 10.87
C TRP A 111 3.55 18.60 11.68
N GLU A 112 3.16 19.08 12.87
CA GLU A 112 4.02 19.83 13.79
C GLU A 112 5.29 19.04 14.16
N ASP A 113 5.14 17.73 14.38
CA ASP A 113 6.28 16.84 14.54
C ASP A 113 6.89 16.51 13.18
N ALA A 114 8.10 17.02 12.91
CA ALA A 114 8.78 16.86 11.63
C ALA A 114 9.09 15.40 11.30
N THR A 115 9.37 14.56 12.31
CA THR A 115 9.63 13.13 12.11
C THR A 115 8.35 12.42 11.68
N PHE A 116 7.25 12.68 12.39
CA PHE A 116 5.93 12.18 12.03
C PHE A 116 5.51 12.66 10.63
N SER A 117 5.72 13.94 10.33
CA SER A 117 5.37 14.54 9.04
C SER A 117 6.04 13.80 7.88
N ARG A 118 7.38 13.65 7.96
CA ARG A 118 8.17 12.93 6.96
C ARG A 118 7.77 11.45 6.86
N ALA A 119 7.58 10.78 7.99
CA ALA A 119 7.20 9.38 8.02
C ALA A 119 5.83 9.16 7.36
N MET A 120 4.84 10.00 7.67
CA MET A 120 3.49 9.91 7.10
C MET A 120 3.48 10.12 5.59
N LYS A 121 4.19 11.15 5.10
CA LYS A 121 4.33 11.42 3.65
C LYS A 121 4.97 10.24 2.92
N GLN A 122 6.10 9.74 3.43
CA GLN A 122 6.78 8.59 2.82
C GLN A 122 5.88 7.33 2.81
N PHE A 123 5.20 7.07 3.93
CA PHE A 123 4.29 5.95 4.07
C PHE A 123 3.14 6.02 3.06
N ARG A 124 2.44 7.16 3.01
CA ARG A 124 1.31 7.39 2.09
C ARG A 124 1.72 7.34 0.63
N LYS A 125 2.88 7.92 0.28
CA LYS A 125 3.43 7.86 -1.08
C LYS A 125 3.58 6.42 -1.57
N VAL A 126 4.19 5.54 -0.76
CA VAL A 126 4.36 4.13 -1.15
C VAL A 126 3.01 3.43 -1.31
N PHE A 127 2.06 3.66 -0.41
CA PHE A 127 0.72 3.07 -0.54
C PHE A 127 -0.02 3.58 -1.78
N LYS A 128 0.07 4.88 -2.10
CA LYS A 128 -0.53 5.50 -3.28
C LYS A 128 0.02 4.91 -4.57
N GLU A 129 1.34 4.82 -4.69
CA GLU A 129 2.03 4.29 -5.86
C GLU A 129 1.68 2.80 -6.08
N ASN A 130 1.79 1.99 -5.03
CA ASN A 130 1.56 0.54 -5.16
C ASN A 130 0.08 0.20 -5.32
N SER A 131 -0.84 0.95 -4.70
CA SER A 131 -2.29 0.76 -4.93
C SER A 131 -2.67 1.13 -6.36
N SER A 132 -2.05 2.16 -6.95
CA SER A 132 -2.25 2.52 -8.36
C SER A 132 -1.75 1.41 -9.30
N LEU A 133 -0.56 0.87 -9.04
CA LEU A 133 0.00 -0.24 -9.83
C LEU A 133 -0.88 -1.50 -9.75
N LEU A 134 -1.33 -1.86 -8.54
CA LEU A 134 -2.26 -2.96 -8.32
C LEU A 134 -3.59 -2.73 -9.02
N SER A 135 -4.13 -1.51 -8.93
CA SER A 135 -5.41 -1.14 -9.54
C SER A 135 -5.36 -1.27 -11.06
N GLN A 136 -4.30 -0.75 -11.69
CA GLN A 136 -4.07 -0.85 -13.13
C GLN A 136 -3.86 -2.29 -13.58
N ALA A 137 -3.04 -3.06 -12.85
CA ALA A 137 -2.71 -4.43 -13.19
C ALA A 137 -3.94 -5.36 -13.14
N TYR A 138 -4.77 -5.22 -12.12
CA TYR A 138 -5.89 -6.12 -11.87
C TYR A 138 -7.24 -5.61 -12.41
N GLU A 139 -7.28 -4.38 -12.91
CA GLU A 139 -8.50 -3.66 -13.33
C GLU A 139 -9.52 -3.52 -12.19
N ILE A 140 -9.04 -3.33 -10.97
CA ILE A 140 -9.85 -3.15 -9.76
C ILE A 140 -9.61 -1.73 -9.25
N PRO A 141 -10.62 -0.85 -9.20
CA PRO A 141 -10.42 0.52 -8.73
C PRO A 141 -10.13 0.55 -7.22
N PHE A 142 -9.16 1.36 -6.81
CA PHE A 142 -9.05 1.79 -5.41
C PHE A 142 -9.80 3.13 -5.26
N PRO A 143 -10.89 3.20 -4.48
CA PRO A 143 -11.82 4.33 -4.56
C PRO A 143 -11.34 5.61 -3.88
N ASN A 144 -10.35 5.53 -2.99
CA ASN A 144 -9.90 6.66 -2.19
C ASN A 144 -8.63 7.30 -2.76
N ASP A 145 -8.60 8.63 -2.79
CA ASP A 145 -7.37 9.37 -3.05
C ASP A 145 -6.51 9.42 -1.78
N ILE A 146 -5.29 8.89 -1.88
CA ILE A 146 -4.30 8.95 -0.80
C ILE A 146 -3.58 10.30 -0.94
N PRO A 147 -3.66 11.20 0.06
CA PRO A 147 -3.01 12.50 -0.02
C PRO A 147 -1.49 12.36 0.01
N ASP A 148 -0.82 13.37 -0.57
CA ASP A 148 0.64 13.46 -0.64
C ASP A 148 1.30 13.72 0.73
#